data_AF-A0A7S1F5T0-F1
#
_entry.id   AF-A0A7S1F5T0-F1
#
_cell.length_a   1.000
_cell.length_b   1.000
_cell.length_c   1.000
_cell.angle_alpha   90.00
_cell.angle_beta   90.00
_cell.angle_gamma   90.00
#
_symmetry.space_group_name_H-M   'P 1'
#
loop_
_entity.id
_entity.type
_entity.pdbx_description
1 polymer ?
#
loop_
_entity_poly.entity_id
_entity_poly.type
_entity_poly.pdbx_seq_one_letter_code
_entity_poly.pdbx_strand_id
1 'polypeptide(L)'
;MLLNTFPNANDFGNEVIPGARDIGMKVQAYAFQGYWEDIGTVEAFYNSNLALADPATAQFSFYDRDAPIYTMSRFLPPSKLMDVECVKSIIGDGCVIKSGTSVKGSIV
;
A
#
# COMPACT_ATOMS: atom_id res chain seq x y z
N MET A 1 20.85 -10.46 -21.79
CA MET A 1 19.94 -10.06 -20.68
C MET A 1 20.83 -9.71 -19.47
N LEU A 2 20.56 -8.66 -18.70
CA LEU A 2 21.46 -8.16 -17.64
C LEU A 2 21.90 -9.24 -16.62
N LEU A 3 21.01 -10.19 -16.32
CA LEU A 3 21.29 -11.32 -15.43
C LEU A 3 22.39 -12.28 -15.96
N ASN A 4 22.59 -12.37 -17.28
CA ASN A 4 23.65 -13.19 -17.86
C ASN A 4 25.03 -12.50 -17.77
N THR A 5 25.04 -11.18 -17.63
CA THR A 5 26.27 -10.37 -17.53
C THR A 5 26.83 -10.38 -16.11
N PHE A 6 25.96 -10.54 -15.10
CA PHE A 6 26.33 -10.56 -13.69
C PHE A 6 25.80 -11.84 -13.00
N PRO A 7 26.28 -13.04 -13.38
CA PRO A 7 25.70 -14.31 -12.94
C PRO A 7 25.89 -14.61 -11.45
N ASN A 8 26.84 -13.93 -10.79
CA ASN A 8 27.15 -14.10 -9.37
C ASN A 8 26.53 -13.01 -8.49
N ALA A 9 25.78 -12.08 -9.08
CA ALA A 9 25.11 -11.03 -8.32
C ALA A 9 23.89 -11.60 -7.58
N ASN A 10 23.74 -11.23 -6.32
CA ASN A 10 22.62 -11.60 -5.45
C ASN A 10 21.63 -10.44 -5.27
N ASP A 11 22.05 -9.19 -5.49
CA ASP A 11 21.20 -8.00 -5.34
C ASP A 11 21.09 -7.21 -6.66
N PHE A 12 19.85 -7.06 -7.14
CA PHE A 12 19.59 -6.34 -8.38
C PHE A 12 19.90 -4.83 -8.29
N GLY A 13 19.53 -4.19 -7.18
CA GLY A 13 19.66 -2.75 -6.99
C GLY A 13 21.09 -2.33 -6.64
N ASN A 14 21.78 -3.11 -5.82
CA ASN A 14 23.09 -2.77 -5.28
C ASN A 14 24.27 -3.34 -6.06
N GLU A 15 24.08 -4.39 -6.86
CA GLU A 15 25.17 -5.01 -7.65
C GLU A 15 24.93 -4.91 -9.15
N VAL A 16 23.75 -5.32 -9.64
CA VAL A 16 23.47 -5.37 -11.09
C VAL A 16 23.37 -3.96 -11.71
N ILE A 17 22.59 -3.04 -11.12
CA ILE A 17 22.44 -1.68 -11.66
C ILE A 17 23.78 -0.90 -11.64
N PRO A 18 24.54 -0.86 -10.53
CA PRO A 18 25.87 -0.24 -10.52
C PRO A 18 26.83 -0.90 -11.49
N GLY A 19 26.85 -2.24 -11.56
CA GLY A 19 27.69 -2.97 -12.51
C GLY A 19 27.40 -2.62 -13.97
N ALA A 20 26.13 -2.48 -14.35
CA ALA A 20 25.73 -2.06 -15.70
C ALA A 20 26.23 -0.65 -16.04
N ARG A 21 26.14 0.29 -15.09
CA ARG A 21 26.70 1.64 -15.24
C ARG A 21 28.22 1.57 -15.44
N ASP A 22 28.91 0.75 -14.66
CA ASP A 22 30.38 0.70 -14.63
C ASP A 22 30.99 0.09 -15.90
N ILE A 23 30.27 -0.82 -16.58
CA ILE A 23 30.67 -1.35 -17.91
C ILE A 23 30.24 -0.45 -19.08
N GLY A 24 29.72 0.76 -18.79
CA GLY A 24 29.40 1.77 -19.81
C GLY A 24 28.02 1.64 -20.45
N MET A 25 27.08 0.89 -19.85
CA MET A 25 25.69 0.88 -20.33
C MET A 25 25.01 2.22 -20.02
N LYS A 26 24.02 2.58 -20.86
CA LYS A 26 23.23 3.81 -20.66
C LYS A 26 22.23 3.63 -19.51
N VAL A 27 22.66 4.00 -18.30
CA VAL A 27 21.82 4.03 -17.09
C VAL A 27 21.48 5.50 -16.77
N GLN A 28 20.20 5.82 -16.62
CA GLN A 28 19.73 7.18 -16.36
C GLN A 28 18.67 7.21 -15.26
N ALA A 29 18.65 8.28 -14.48
CA ALA A 29 17.61 8.52 -13.48
C ALA A 29 16.35 9.11 -14.14
N TYR A 30 15.20 8.83 -13.53
CA TYR A 30 13.91 9.42 -13.89
C TYR A 30 13.21 9.91 -12.63
N ALA A 31 12.75 11.16 -12.62
CA ALA A 31 12.08 11.74 -11.46
C ALA A 31 10.64 11.20 -11.37
N PHE A 32 10.33 10.49 -10.29
CA PHE A 32 8.98 10.09 -9.97
C PHE A 32 8.27 11.19 -9.15
N GLN A 33 7.03 11.51 -9.53
CA GLN A 33 6.15 12.40 -8.79
C GLN A 33 4.82 11.69 -8.55
N GLY A 34 4.48 11.49 -7.28
CA GLY A 34 3.30 10.76 -6.88
C GLY A 34 3.46 10.21 -5.47
N TYR A 35 2.41 9.55 -4.98
CA TYR A 35 2.46 8.88 -3.69
C TYR A 35 3.39 7.66 -3.75
N TRP A 36 4.32 7.59 -2.80
CA TRP A 36 5.18 6.44 -2.55
C TRP A 36 5.54 6.44 -1.07
N GLU A 37 5.44 5.29 -0.42
CA GLU A 37 5.73 5.12 1.01
C GLU A 37 6.40 3.75 1.21
N ASP A 38 7.43 3.69 2.05
CA ASP A 38 8.05 2.43 2.46
C ASP A 38 7.30 1.85 3.66
N ILE A 39 6.45 0.86 3.39
CA ILE A 39 5.64 0.17 4.39
C ILE A 39 6.34 -1.07 4.99
N GLY A 40 7.67 -1.15 4.93
CA GLY A 40 8.46 -2.28 5.43
C GLY A 40 8.55 -2.41 6.96
N THR A 41 8.15 -1.38 7.72
CA THR A 41 8.14 -1.41 9.19
C THR A 41 6.72 -1.48 9.74
N VAL A 42 6.55 -2.04 10.94
CA VAL A 42 5.23 -2.14 11.61
C VAL A 42 4.59 -0.76 11.76
N GLU A 43 5.37 0.25 12.15
CA GLU A 43 4.90 1.61 12.34
C GLU A 43 4.46 2.25 11.01
N ALA A 44 5.31 2.17 9.97
CA ALA A 44 4.98 2.73 8.66
C ALA A 44 3.75 2.04 8.04
N PHE A 45 3.65 0.71 8.18
CA PHE A 45 2.49 -0.05 7.76
C PHE A 45 1.22 0.42 8.48
N TYR A 46 1.26 0.56 9.81
CA TYR A 46 0.13 1.02 10.61
C TYR A 46 -0.32 2.43 10.22
N ASN A 47 0.61 3.37 10.14
CA ASN A 47 0.32 4.77 9.82
C ASN A 47 -0.23 4.93 8.40
N SER A 48 0.36 4.23 7.42
CA SER A 48 -0.08 4.28 6.02
C SER A 48 -1.51 3.78 5.86
N ASN A 49 -1.86 2.72 6.58
CA ASN A 49 -3.21 2.17 6.59
C ASN A 49 -4.18 3.15 7.26
N LEU A 50 -3.90 3.63 8.47
CA LEU A 50 -4.79 4.56 9.18
C LEU A 50 -5.02 5.89 8.45
N ALA A 51 -4.01 6.39 7.72
CA ALA A 51 -4.14 7.61 6.93
C ALA A 51 -5.28 7.53 5.91
N LEU A 52 -5.61 6.34 5.41
CA LEU A 52 -6.73 6.12 4.48
C LEU A 52 -8.09 6.44 5.10
N ALA A 53 -8.21 6.33 6.43
CA ALA A 53 -9.46 6.50 7.15
C ALA A 53 -9.86 7.98 7.33
N ASP A 54 -8.98 8.92 6.97
CA ASP A 54 -9.26 10.34 6.95
C ASP A 54 -9.01 10.92 5.54
N PRO A 55 -10.08 11.11 4.74
CA PRO A 55 -9.98 11.62 3.37
C PRO A 55 -9.31 13.00 3.26
N ALA A 56 -9.29 13.79 4.33
CA ALA A 56 -8.65 15.11 4.31
C ALA A 56 -7.12 15.02 4.33
N THR A 57 -6.57 13.91 4.84
CA THR A 57 -5.12 13.70 4.99
C THR A 57 -4.58 12.57 4.12
N ALA A 58 -5.45 11.73 3.56
CA ALA A 58 -5.05 10.61 2.71
C ALA A 58 -4.32 11.10 1.45
N GLN A 59 -3.08 10.67 1.29
CA GLN A 59 -2.26 10.96 0.09
C GLN A 59 -2.40 9.89 -1.00
N PHE A 60 -3.06 8.76 -0.67
CA PHE A 60 -3.33 7.64 -1.56
C PHE A 60 -4.82 7.30 -1.56
N SER A 61 -5.34 6.83 -2.69
CA SER A 61 -6.74 6.46 -2.83
C SER A 61 -6.89 5.15 -3.60
N PHE A 62 -7.65 4.23 -3.03
CA PHE A 62 -8.12 3.01 -3.73
C PHE A 62 -9.31 3.28 -4.65
N TYR A 63 -9.86 4.51 -4.64
CA TYR A 63 -11.08 4.87 -5.38
C TYR A 63 -10.80 5.54 -6.74
N ASP A 64 -9.55 5.57 -7.19
CA ASP A 64 -9.20 6.04 -8.53
C ASP A 64 -9.76 5.09 -9.59
N ARG A 65 -10.65 5.60 -10.44
CA ARG A 65 -11.30 4.82 -11.50
C ARG A 65 -10.43 4.68 -12.75
N ASP A 66 -9.48 5.59 -12.96
CA ASP A 66 -8.60 5.59 -14.11
C ASP A 66 -7.41 4.63 -13.88
N ALA A 67 -7.03 4.41 -12.61
CA ALA A 67 -5.99 3.49 -12.20
C ALA A 67 -6.38 2.62 -10.97
N PRO A 68 -7.38 1.72 -11.12
CA PRO A 68 -7.87 0.91 -9.99
C PRO A 68 -6.85 -0.13 -9.52
N ILE A 69 -6.79 -0.33 -8.20
CA ILE A 69 -6.04 -1.45 -7.60
C ILE A 69 -6.95 -2.66 -7.47
N TYR A 70 -6.60 -3.74 -8.15
CA TYR A 70 -7.39 -4.97 -8.15
C TYR A 70 -7.02 -5.90 -6.99
N THR A 71 -8.02 -6.63 -6.50
CA THR A 71 -7.86 -7.70 -5.51
C THR A 71 -8.86 -8.83 -5.81
N MET A 72 -8.76 -9.93 -5.08
CA MET A 72 -9.68 -11.07 -5.22
C MET A 72 -11.10 -10.65 -4.82
N SER A 73 -12.07 -10.84 -5.72
CA SER A 73 -13.49 -10.71 -5.37
C SER A 73 -13.91 -11.86 -4.46
N ARG A 74 -14.38 -11.54 -3.25
CA ARG A 74 -14.75 -12.53 -2.22
C ARG A 74 -16.26 -12.71 -2.04
N PHE A 75 -17.09 -11.86 -2.65
CA PHE A 75 -18.56 -11.89 -2.50
C PHE A 75 -19.03 -12.01 -1.03
N LEU A 76 -18.35 -11.33 -0.12
CA LEU A 76 -18.67 -11.35 1.30
C LEU A 76 -20.01 -10.65 1.57
N PRO A 77 -20.74 -11.04 2.63
CA PRO A 77 -21.92 -10.30 3.04
C PRO A 77 -21.57 -8.86 3.45
N PRO A 78 -22.52 -7.92 3.39
CA PRO A 78 -22.29 -6.56 3.88
C PRO A 78 -22.02 -6.55 5.39
N SER A 79 -21.25 -5.56 5.83
CA SER A 79 -20.96 -5.35 7.25
C SER A 79 -22.20 -4.84 8.00
N LYS A 80 -22.43 -5.39 9.19
CA LYS A 80 -23.56 -5.08 10.07
C LYS A 80 -23.08 -4.31 11.28
N LEU A 81 -23.55 -3.08 11.42
CA LEU A 81 -23.27 -2.22 12.58
C LEU A 81 -24.58 -2.00 13.34
N MET A 82 -24.61 -2.38 14.62
CA MET A 82 -25.80 -2.28 15.48
C MET A 82 -25.53 -1.23 16.55
N ASP A 83 -26.04 -0.01 16.42
CA ASP A 83 -25.82 1.10 17.38
C ASP A 83 -24.34 1.31 17.76
N VAL A 84 -23.52 1.61 16.75
CA VAL A 84 -22.06 1.75 16.85
C VAL A 84 -21.64 3.18 16.51
N GLU A 85 -20.71 3.74 17.30
CA GLU A 85 -20.00 4.96 16.93
C GLU A 85 -18.75 4.59 16.11
N CYS A 86 -18.61 5.12 14.89
CA CYS A 86 -17.45 4.90 14.03
C CYS A 86 -16.86 6.25 13.62
N VAL A 87 -15.61 6.52 13.97
CA VAL A 87 -14.95 7.81 13.73
C VAL A 87 -13.59 7.58 13.09
N LYS A 88 -13.34 8.22 11.94
CA LYS A 88 -12.06 8.12 11.19
C LYS A 88 -11.56 6.68 11.11
N SER A 89 -12.45 5.79 10.64
CA SER A 89 -12.18 4.35 10.58
C SER A 89 -12.74 3.75 9.30
N ILE A 90 -12.12 2.69 8.80
CA ILE A 90 -12.59 1.93 7.65
C ILE A 90 -13.05 0.56 8.14
N ILE A 91 -14.24 0.14 7.72
CA ILE A 91 -14.81 -1.17 8.03
C ILE A 91 -14.81 -2.00 6.75
N GLY A 92 -14.05 -3.08 6.74
CA GLY A 92 -14.06 -4.06 5.65
C GLY A 92 -15.38 -4.82 5.57
N ASP A 93 -15.60 -5.53 4.46
CA ASP A 93 -16.80 -6.32 4.23
C ASP A 93 -16.89 -7.53 5.19
N GLY A 94 -18.12 -7.92 5.55
CA GLY A 94 -18.39 -9.08 6.40
C GLY A 94 -18.25 -8.86 7.90
N CYS A 95 -17.95 -7.65 8.36
CA CYS A 95 -17.80 -7.34 9.78
C CYS A 95 -19.16 -7.29 10.50
N VAL A 96 -19.20 -7.72 11.76
CA VAL A 96 -20.37 -7.60 12.64
C VAL A 96 -19.97 -6.87 13.91
N ILE A 97 -20.42 -5.63 14.05
CA ILE A 97 -20.08 -4.76 15.18
C ILE A 97 -21.35 -4.56 16.03
N LYS A 98 -21.26 -4.98 17.29
CA LYS A 98 -22.41 -5.05 18.22
C LYS A 98 -22.65 -3.73 18.94
N SER A 99 -23.89 -3.57 19.43
CA SER A 99 -24.31 -2.42 20.24
C SER A 99 -23.42 -2.21 21.45
N GLY A 100 -23.16 -0.94 21.75
CA GLY A 100 -22.23 -0.51 22.79
C GLY A 100 -20.76 -0.47 22.36
N THR A 101 -20.45 -0.69 21.07
CA THR A 101 -19.06 -0.59 20.55
C THR A 101 -18.78 0.81 20.00
N SER A 102 -17.59 1.34 20.24
CA SER A 102 -17.06 2.56 19.62
C SER A 102 -15.73 2.24 18.93
N VAL A 103 -15.62 2.55 17.64
CA VAL A 103 -14.44 2.30 16.79
C VAL A 103 -13.88 3.64 16.35
N LYS A 104 -12.63 3.94 16.73
CA LYS A 104 -11.99 5.22 16.42
C LYS A 104 -10.56 5.01 15.91
N GLY A 105 -10.18 5.70 14.84
CA GLY A 105 -8.82 5.63 14.28
C GLY A 105 -8.38 4.19 13.98
N SER A 106 -9.24 3.42 13.34
CA SER A 106 -9.05 1.97 13.16
C SER A 106 -9.37 1.51 11.74
N ILE A 107 -8.77 0.39 11.35
CA ILE A 107 -9.21 -0.39 10.20
C ILE A 107 -9.66 -1.75 10.74
N VAL A 108 -10.91 -2.12 10.45
CA VAL A 108 -11.59 -3.30 11.00
C VAL A 108 -11.93 -4.28 9.90
#